data_AF-A0A2V9FPW7-F1
#
_entry.id   AF-A0A2V9FPW7-F1
#
_cell.length_a   1.000
_cell.length_b   1.000
_cell.length_c   1.000
_cell.angle_alpha   90.00
_cell.angle_beta   90.00
_cell.angle_gamma   90.00
#
_symmetry.space_group_name_H-M   'P 1'
#
loop_
_entity.id
_entity.type
_entity.pdbx_description
1 polymer ?
#
loop_
_entity_poly.entity_id
_entity_poly.type
_entity_poly.pdbx_seq_one_letter_code
_entity_poly.pdbx_strand_id
1 'polypeptide(L)'
;MELAVIGISHRTASLALRERVAFRVEQACEATDQLRARGVLKEAVILSTCNRTEVYGVARERSGDILQAMEMFVASYHRLAPAEMGSAVYRHSDRDLVRHLYRVAAGLDSLLLGESEILGQVREAYRVAMDYGSTGRVLNRLFQSALEVGKRIRTETQIGSRPMSVASAGVKQAEVLLSGLENQRIMIVGAGATSEQVVKHLCARGVPQLHCGF
;
A
#
# COMPACT_ATOMS: atom_id res chain seq x y z
N MET A 1 8.14 -24.51 -4.26
CA MET A 1 7.21 -23.43 -4.67
C MET A 1 7.79 -22.19 -4.06
N GLU A 2 8.20 -21.23 -4.88
CA GLU A 2 8.94 -20.06 -4.44
C GLU A 2 7.98 -18.87 -4.47
N LEU A 3 7.76 -18.29 -3.29
CA LEU A 3 6.96 -17.10 -3.08
C LEU A 3 7.90 -15.89 -3.08
N ALA A 4 7.56 -14.85 -3.84
CA ALA A 4 8.41 -13.67 -3.98
C ALA A 4 7.59 -12.39 -3.95
N VAL A 5 8.13 -11.37 -3.30
CA VAL A 5 7.60 -10.01 -3.32
C VAL A 5 8.76 -9.06 -3.53
N ILE A 6 8.56 -8.16 -4.48
CA ILE A 6 9.36 -6.94 -4.58
C ILE A 6 8.46 -5.76 -4.23
N GLY A 7 9.04 -4.73 -3.64
CA GLY A 7 8.29 -3.53 -3.37
C GLY A 7 9.13 -2.30 -3.17
N ILE A 8 8.47 -1.17 -3.30
CA ILE A 8 8.97 0.15 -2.98
C ILE A 8 7.98 0.77 -2.00
N SER A 9 8.47 1.42 -0.94
CA SER A 9 7.61 2.02 0.09
C SER A 9 8.10 3.40 0.50
N HIS A 10 7.27 4.12 1.26
CA HIS A 10 7.65 5.40 1.87
C HIS A 10 8.91 5.33 2.75
N ARG A 11 9.31 4.13 3.22
CA ARG A 11 10.54 3.92 3.99
C ARG A 11 11.79 3.84 3.11
N THR A 12 11.62 3.43 1.85
CA THR A 12 12.75 3.11 0.95
C THR A 12 12.87 4.06 -0.23
N ALA A 13 11.82 4.81 -0.57
CA ALA A 13 11.78 5.69 -1.73
C ALA A 13 11.20 7.08 -1.43
N SER A 14 11.69 8.05 -2.19
CA SER A 14 11.10 9.39 -2.29
C SER A 14 9.67 9.33 -2.85
N LEU A 15 8.89 10.39 -2.61
CA LEU A 15 7.56 10.53 -3.19
C LEU A 15 7.60 10.48 -4.72
N ALA A 16 8.53 11.20 -5.33
CA ALA A 16 8.67 11.26 -6.79
C ALA A 16 8.90 9.87 -7.42
N LEU A 17 9.71 9.01 -6.78
CA LEU A 17 9.90 7.64 -7.28
C LEU A 17 8.62 6.80 -7.08
N ARG A 18 7.96 6.91 -5.93
CA ARG A 18 6.70 6.18 -5.64
C ARG A 18 5.60 6.51 -6.64
N GLU A 19 5.44 7.77 -7.01
CA GLU A 19 4.44 8.18 -8.00
C GLU A 19 4.72 7.60 -9.39
N ARG A 20 6.00 7.48 -9.78
CA ARG A 20 6.39 6.90 -11.07
C ARG A 20 6.13 5.40 -11.16
N VAL A 21 6.23 4.68 -10.04
CA VAL A 21 6.01 3.22 -9.95
C VAL A 21 4.61 2.84 -9.44
N ALA A 22 3.68 3.80 -9.36
CA ALA A 22 2.31 3.51 -8.94
C ALA A 22 1.52 2.85 -10.07
N PHE A 23 0.69 1.86 -9.73
CA PHE A 23 -0.22 1.21 -10.67
C PHE A 23 -1.65 1.69 -10.43
N ARG A 24 -2.35 2.07 -11.50
CA ARG A 24 -3.82 2.08 -11.51
C ARG A 24 -4.35 0.65 -11.55
N VAL A 25 -5.63 0.46 -11.24
CA VAL A 25 -6.26 -0.87 -11.19
C VAL A 25 -6.13 -1.62 -12.51
N GLU A 26 -6.38 -0.95 -13.63
CA GLU A 26 -6.29 -1.54 -14.97
C GLU A 26 -4.85 -1.90 -15.31
N GLN A 27 -3.90 -1.02 -14.96
CA GLN A 27 -2.47 -1.25 -15.15
C GLN A 27 -1.96 -2.41 -14.30
N ALA A 28 -2.49 -2.58 -13.08
CA ALA A 28 -2.14 -3.70 -12.22
C ALA A 28 -2.58 -5.03 -12.86
N CYS A 29 -3.81 -5.08 -13.37
CA CYS A 29 -4.32 -6.27 -14.07
C CYS A 29 -3.45 -6.61 -15.29
N GLU A 30 -3.23 -5.63 -16.17
CA GLU A 30 -2.37 -5.79 -17.36
C GLU A 30 -0.97 -6.27 -16.98
N ALA A 31 -0.34 -5.65 -15.99
CA ALA A 31 1.00 -6.00 -15.54
C ALA A 31 1.09 -7.42 -15.00
N THR A 32 0.08 -7.88 -14.23
CA THR A 32 0.04 -9.27 -13.75
C THR A 32 -0.08 -10.27 -14.90
N ASP A 33 -0.83 -9.95 -15.95
CA ASP A 33 -0.93 -10.81 -17.13
C ASP A 33 0.36 -10.85 -17.94
N GLN A 34 1.03 -9.72 -18.12
CA GLN A 34 2.34 -9.71 -18.78
C GLN A 34 3.37 -10.54 -18.01
N LEU A 35 3.42 -10.44 -16.68
CA LEU A 35 4.29 -11.27 -15.83
C LEU A 35 4.01 -12.77 -15.99
N ARG A 36 2.73 -13.14 -16.12
CA ARG A 36 2.30 -14.53 -16.30
C ARG A 36 2.56 -15.07 -17.71
N ALA A 37 2.30 -14.26 -18.72
CA ALA A 37 2.54 -14.59 -20.13
C ALA A 37 4.02 -14.77 -20.44
N ARG A 38 4.89 -13.94 -19.83
CA ARG A 38 6.37 -14.08 -19.90
C ARG A 38 6.91 -15.28 -19.12
N GLY A 39 6.05 -16.00 -18.38
CA GLY A 39 6.44 -17.15 -17.59
C GLY A 39 7.18 -16.81 -16.29
N VAL A 40 7.24 -15.54 -15.88
CA VAL A 40 7.90 -15.14 -14.63
C VAL A 40 7.08 -15.63 -13.42
N LEU A 41 5.78 -15.32 -13.43
CA LEU A 41 4.86 -15.67 -12.34
C LEU A 41 3.78 -16.64 -12.81
N LYS A 42 3.36 -17.53 -11.91
CA LYS A 42 2.17 -18.37 -12.09
C LYS A 42 0.93 -17.69 -11.53
N GLU A 43 1.08 -17.10 -10.34
CA GLU A 43 0.05 -16.34 -9.64
C GLU A 43 0.65 -14.96 -9.30
N ALA A 44 -0.14 -13.89 -9.39
CA ALA A 44 0.32 -12.54 -9.10
C ALA A 44 -0.76 -11.64 -8.49
N VAL A 45 -0.36 -10.76 -7.56
CA VAL A 45 -1.18 -9.67 -7.00
C VAL A 45 -0.32 -8.41 -6.93
N ILE A 46 -0.84 -7.26 -7.37
CA ILE A 46 -0.17 -5.98 -7.23
C ILE A 46 -0.94 -5.13 -6.21
N LEU A 47 -0.26 -4.74 -5.14
CA LEU A 47 -0.76 -3.78 -4.15
C LEU A 47 -0.11 -2.43 -4.44
N SER A 48 -0.89 -1.49 -4.94
CA SER A 48 -0.44 -0.11 -5.15
C SER A 48 -1.29 0.85 -4.32
N THR A 49 -0.62 1.61 -3.47
CA THR A 49 -1.20 2.64 -2.61
C THR A 49 -0.35 3.89 -2.71
N CYS A 50 -0.75 4.99 -2.06
CA CYS A 50 0.09 6.17 -1.99
C CYS A 50 1.44 5.90 -1.30
N ASN A 51 1.52 4.92 -0.39
CA ASN A 51 2.68 4.68 0.46
C ASN A 51 3.52 3.46 0.04
N ARG A 52 3.04 2.64 -0.89
CA ARG A 52 3.76 1.46 -1.39
C ARG A 52 3.28 1.00 -2.76
N THR A 53 4.20 0.44 -3.53
CA THR A 53 3.89 -0.45 -4.64
C THR A 53 4.59 -1.78 -4.37
N GLU A 54 3.83 -2.87 -4.37
CA GLU A 54 4.31 -4.23 -4.12
C GLU A 54 3.75 -5.19 -5.17
N VAL A 55 4.62 -6.05 -5.70
CA VAL A 55 4.24 -7.13 -6.62
C VAL A 55 4.48 -8.45 -5.90
N TYR A 56 3.40 -9.16 -5.58
CA TYR A 56 3.43 -10.48 -4.97
C TYR A 56 3.29 -11.55 -6.04
N GLY A 57 4.08 -12.61 -5.94
CA GLY A 57 4.13 -13.64 -6.98
C GLY A 57 4.44 -15.03 -6.47
N VAL A 58 3.97 -16.03 -7.23
CA VAL A 58 4.41 -17.42 -7.13
C VAL A 58 5.22 -17.74 -8.39
N ALA A 59 6.43 -18.25 -8.24
CA ALA A 59 7.28 -18.66 -9.36
C ALA A 59 6.59 -19.70 -10.25
N ARG A 60 6.70 -19.54 -11.59
CA ARG A 60 6.25 -20.56 -12.54
C ARG A 60 7.26 -21.71 -12.69
N GLU A 61 8.56 -21.39 -12.77
CA GLU A 61 9.67 -22.36 -12.88
C GLU A 61 10.88 -21.98 -11.99
N ARG A 62 11.69 -22.98 -11.60
CA ARG A 62 12.80 -22.87 -10.62
C ARG A 62 14.16 -22.48 -11.22
N SER A 63 14.18 -21.83 -12.38
CA SER A 63 15.41 -21.55 -13.13
C SER A 63 15.53 -20.05 -13.42
N GLY A 64 15.92 -19.30 -12.40
CA GLY A 64 16.21 -17.87 -12.51
C GLY A 64 15.99 -17.13 -11.20
N ASP A 65 16.65 -15.99 -11.04
CA ASP A 65 16.36 -15.07 -9.93
C ASP A 65 15.01 -14.38 -10.21
N ILE A 66 13.93 -14.93 -9.63
CA ILE A 66 12.57 -14.41 -9.79
C ILE A 66 12.46 -12.96 -9.30
N LEU A 67 13.18 -12.60 -8.24
CA LEU A 67 13.12 -11.26 -7.67
C LEU A 67 13.73 -10.26 -8.64
N GLN A 68 14.87 -10.62 -9.25
CA GLN A 68 15.49 -9.81 -10.30
C GLN A 68 14.58 -9.70 -11.53
N ALA A 69 13.93 -10.79 -11.96
CA ALA A 69 13.02 -10.77 -13.09
C ALA A 69 11.79 -9.87 -12.84
N MET A 70 11.20 -9.94 -11.65
CA MET A 70 10.10 -9.07 -11.22
C MET A 70 10.53 -7.60 -11.23
N GLU A 71 11.75 -7.32 -10.75
CA GLU A 71 12.27 -5.96 -10.67
C GLU A 71 12.52 -5.38 -12.05
N MET A 72 13.22 -6.11 -12.93
CA MET A 72 13.43 -5.69 -14.32
C MET A 72 12.10 -5.47 -15.04
N PHE A 73 11.09 -6.30 -14.77
CA PHE A 73 9.75 -6.10 -15.30
C PHE A 73 9.13 -4.78 -14.83
N VAL A 74 9.13 -4.49 -13.52
CA VAL A 74 8.55 -3.25 -12.98
C VAL A 74 9.28 -2.02 -13.54
N ALA A 75 10.62 -2.04 -13.59
CA ALA A 75 11.39 -0.96 -14.21
C ALA A 75 10.99 -0.76 -15.68
N SER A 76 10.98 -1.84 -16.46
CA SER A 76 10.62 -1.78 -17.88
C SER A 76 9.18 -1.30 -18.10
N TYR A 77 8.23 -1.78 -17.31
CA TYR A 77 6.82 -1.39 -17.40
C TYR A 77 6.63 0.12 -17.17
N HIS A 78 7.33 0.68 -16.19
CA HIS A 78 7.29 2.11 -15.87
C HIS A 78 8.30 2.96 -16.66
N ARG A 79 8.99 2.37 -17.63
CA ARG A 79 10.02 3.04 -18.47
C ARG A 79 11.12 3.69 -17.61
N LEU A 80 11.54 2.98 -16.58
CA LEU A 80 12.64 3.34 -15.69
C LEU A 80 13.89 2.55 -16.04
N ALA A 81 15.06 3.19 -15.97
CA ALA A 81 16.31 2.45 -15.90
C ALA A 81 16.36 1.68 -14.56
N PRO A 82 16.86 0.43 -14.51
CA PRO A 82 16.97 -0.32 -13.26
C PRO A 82 17.70 0.45 -12.13
N ALA A 83 18.69 1.27 -12.49
CA ALA A 83 19.42 2.13 -11.56
C ALA A 83 18.54 3.20 -10.88
N GLU A 84 17.43 3.63 -11.50
CA GLU A 84 16.49 4.59 -10.92
C GLU A 84 15.66 3.99 -9.79
N MET A 85 15.38 2.68 -9.83
CA MET A 85 14.77 1.97 -8.71
C MET A 85 15.82 1.63 -7.65
N GLY A 86 17.05 1.32 -8.08
CA GLY A 86 18.24 1.30 -7.24
C GLY A 86 18.09 0.49 -5.94
N SER A 87 18.57 1.05 -4.84
CA SER A 87 18.47 0.46 -3.50
C SER A 87 17.08 0.65 -2.84
N ALA A 88 16.13 1.30 -3.53
CA ALA A 88 14.80 1.53 -2.97
C ALA A 88 13.91 0.29 -3.01
N VAL A 89 14.27 -0.71 -3.82
CA VAL A 89 13.54 -1.98 -3.93
C VAL A 89 13.94 -2.90 -2.78
N TYR A 90 12.97 -3.26 -1.94
CA TYR A 90 13.12 -4.39 -1.02
C TYR A 90 12.57 -5.66 -1.64
N ARG A 91 13.14 -6.78 -1.23
CA ARG A 91 12.88 -8.11 -1.75
C ARG A 91 12.66 -9.07 -0.58
N HIS A 92 11.57 -9.81 -0.60
CA HIS A 92 11.32 -10.88 0.38
C HIS A 92 10.85 -12.14 -0.32
N SER A 93 11.26 -13.29 0.21
CA SER A 93 10.85 -14.60 -0.28
C SER A 93 10.26 -15.46 0.82
N ASP A 94 9.38 -16.37 0.43
CA ASP A 94 8.82 -17.43 1.28
C ASP A 94 8.34 -16.93 2.66
N ARG A 95 9.02 -17.32 3.73
CA ARG A 95 8.63 -16.97 5.11
C ARG A 95 8.72 -15.47 5.37
N ASP A 96 9.70 -14.79 4.79
CA ASP A 96 9.88 -13.35 4.98
C ASP A 96 8.80 -12.57 4.24
N LEU A 97 8.37 -13.05 3.08
CA LEU A 97 7.21 -12.50 2.36
C LEU A 97 5.93 -12.65 3.19
N VAL A 98 5.68 -13.84 3.76
CA VAL A 98 4.48 -14.08 4.57
C VAL A 98 4.48 -13.14 5.78
N ARG A 99 5.62 -13.02 6.47
CA ARG A 99 5.78 -12.08 7.58
C ARG A 99 5.53 -10.64 7.15
N HIS A 100 6.11 -10.23 6.01
CA HIS A 100 5.93 -8.90 5.44
C HIS A 100 4.46 -8.61 5.18
N LEU A 101 3.76 -9.46 4.43
CA LEU A 101 2.34 -9.25 4.10
C LEU A 101 1.47 -9.16 5.36
N TYR A 102 1.75 -9.97 6.40
CA TYR A 102 0.99 -9.90 7.66
C TYR A 102 1.21 -8.57 8.37
N ARG A 103 2.44 -8.06 8.37
CA ARG A 103 2.74 -6.74 8.96
C ARG A 103 2.11 -5.61 8.16
N VAL A 104 2.09 -5.70 6.83
CA VAL A 104 1.39 -4.74 5.95
C VAL A 104 -0.11 -4.76 6.23
N ALA A 105 -0.75 -5.92 6.22
CA ALA A 105 -2.18 -6.07 6.49
C ALA A 105 -2.58 -5.61 7.91
N ALA A 106 -1.68 -5.75 8.88
CA ALA A 106 -1.85 -5.26 10.25
C ALA A 106 -1.58 -3.75 10.42
N GLY A 107 -1.10 -3.05 9.39
CA GLY A 107 -0.71 -1.64 9.48
C GLY A 107 0.54 -1.38 10.32
N LEU A 108 1.35 -2.40 10.56
CA LEU A 108 2.63 -2.28 11.30
C LEU A 108 3.71 -1.58 10.47
N ASP A 109 3.61 -1.69 9.14
CA ASP A 109 4.54 -1.07 8.21
C ASP A 109 3.94 0.13 7.47
N SER A 110 2.78 0.64 7.90
CA SER A 110 2.19 1.89 7.40
C SER A 110 2.96 3.12 7.88
N LEU A 111 2.80 4.25 7.18
CA LEU A 111 3.37 5.55 7.59
C LEU A 111 2.84 5.96 8.98
N LEU A 112 1.56 5.67 9.22
CA LEU A 112 0.95 5.77 10.54
C LEU A 112 0.72 4.37 11.07
N LEU A 113 1.33 4.07 12.21
CA LEU A 113 1.20 2.78 12.86
C LEU A 113 -0.28 2.51 13.20
N GLY A 114 -0.81 1.39 12.71
CA GLY A 114 -2.20 1.00 12.97
C GLY A 114 -3.25 1.70 12.09
N GLU A 115 -2.83 2.39 11.03
CA GLU A 115 -3.72 2.91 10.00
C GLU A 115 -4.74 1.83 9.54
N SER A 116 -6.02 2.17 9.54
CA SER A 116 -7.10 1.23 9.23
C SER A 116 -7.30 0.96 7.74
N GLU A 117 -6.81 1.85 6.88
CA GLU A 117 -7.08 1.85 5.44
C GLU A 117 -6.33 0.74 4.71
N ILE A 118 -5.10 0.43 5.13
CA ILE A 118 -4.24 -0.56 4.47
C ILE A 118 -4.86 -1.96 4.43
N LEU A 119 -5.57 -2.39 5.48
CA LEU A 119 -6.27 -3.68 5.49
C LEU A 119 -7.37 -3.74 4.40
N GLY A 120 -8.03 -2.60 4.15
CA GLY A 120 -8.99 -2.45 3.06
C GLY A 120 -8.31 -2.47 1.69
N GLN A 121 -7.18 -1.78 1.55
CA GLN A 121 -6.39 -1.74 0.31
C GLN A 121 -5.82 -3.13 -0.05
N VAL A 122 -5.32 -3.89 0.93
CA VAL A 122 -4.87 -5.28 0.74
C VAL A 122 -6.03 -6.16 0.27
N ARG A 123 -7.22 -6.00 0.87
CA ARG A 123 -8.43 -6.74 0.47
C ARG A 123 -8.82 -6.41 -0.96
N GLU A 124 -8.76 -5.14 -1.33
CA GLU A 124 -9.15 -4.69 -2.66
C GLU A 124 -8.19 -5.17 -3.73
N ALA A 125 -6.88 -5.02 -3.52
CA ALA A 125 -5.85 -5.55 -4.43
C ALA A 125 -6.00 -7.07 -4.64
N TYR A 126 -6.26 -7.81 -3.55
CA TYR A 126 -6.55 -9.24 -3.62
C TYR A 126 -7.82 -9.54 -4.41
N ARG A 127 -8.92 -8.82 -4.16
CA ARG A 127 -10.21 -9.00 -4.84
C ARG A 127 -10.07 -8.76 -6.35
N VAL A 128 -9.45 -7.64 -6.74
CA VAL A 128 -9.18 -7.30 -8.14
C VAL A 128 -8.40 -8.41 -8.83
N ALA A 129 -7.29 -8.87 -8.23
CA ALA A 129 -6.47 -9.94 -8.80
C ALA A 129 -7.22 -11.28 -8.93
N MET A 130 -8.07 -11.59 -7.95
CA MET A 130 -8.90 -12.80 -7.96
C MET A 130 -9.99 -12.73 -9.03
N ASP A 131 -10.70 -11.61 -9.13
CA ASP A 131 -11.75 -11.38 -10.13
C ASP A 131 -11.17 -11.38 -11.56
N TYR A 132 -9.95 -10.87 -11.71
CA TYR A 132 -9.20 -10.90 -12.97
C TYR A 132 -8.60 -12.28 -13.31
N GLY A 133 -8.56 -13.21 -12.35
CA GLY A 133 -8.01 -14.56 -12.54
C GLY A 133 -6.48 -14.64 -12.54
N SER A 134 -5.79 -13.66 -11.95
CA SER A 134 -4.33 -13.66 -11.80
C SER A 134 -3.86 -14.39 -10.54
N THR A 135 -4.75 -14.74 -9.61
CA THR A 135 -4.44 -15.54 -8.42
C THR A 135 -4.71 -17.04 -8.61
N GLY A 136 -4.15 -17.85 -7.71
CA GLY A 136 -4.46 -19.27 -7.61
C GLY A 136 -4.49 -19.74 -6.16
N ARG A 137 -4.34 -21.04 -5.94
CA ARG A 137 -4.51 -21.66 -4.61
C ARG A 137 -3.57 -21.06 -3.57
N VAL A 138 -2.37 -20.65 -3.97
CA VAL A 138 -1.31 -20.21 -3.05
C VAL A 138 -1.57 -18.79 -2.57
N LEU A 139 -1.71 -17.84 -3.51
CA LEU A 139 -1.98 -16.45 -3.17
C LEU A 139 -3.37 -16.28 -2.53
N ASN A 140 -4.37 -17.07 -2.95
CA ASN A 140 -5.68 -17.04 -2.29
C ASN A 140 -5.57 -17.38 -0.81
N ARG A 141 -4.89 -18.47 -0.45
CA ARG A 141 -4.69 -18.85 0.96
C ARG A 141 -3.87 -17.81 1.73
N LEU A 142 -2.80 -17.32 1.12
CA LEU A 142 -1.91 -16.35 1.75
C LEU A 142 -2.61 -15.02 2.06
N PHE A 143 -3.31 -14.43 1.09
CA PHE A 143 -4.01 -13.16 1.27
C PHE A 143 -5.20 -13.28 2.22
N GLN A 144 -5.96 -14.38 2.17
CA GLN A 144 -7.03 -14.63 3.13
C GLN A 144 -6.49 -14.73 4.56
N SER A 145 -5.39 -15.48 4.76
CA SER A 145 -4.73 -15.57 6.06
C SER A 145 -4.18 -14.22 6.53
N ALA A 146 -3.63 -13.40 5.63
CA ALA A 146 -3.15 -12.06 5.97
C ALA A 146 -4.28 -11.13 6.40
N LEU A 147 -5.43 -11.19 5.73
CA LEU A 147 -6.62 -10.43 6.10
C LEU A 147 -7.17 -10.86 7.46
N GLU A 148 -7.16 -12.15 7.78
CA GLU A 148 -7.56 -12.67 9.08
C GLU A 148 -6.62 -12.20 10.19
N VAL A 149 -5.30 -12.35 9.99
CA VAL A 149 -4.29 -11.88 10.94
C VAL A 149 -4.37 -10.38 11.16
N GLY A 150 -4.54 -9.58 10.09
CA GLY A 150 -4.72 -8.14 10.19
C GLY A 150 -5.96 -7.75 10.98
N LYS A 151 -7.09 -8.46 10.82
CA LYS A 151 -8.29 -8.27 11.66
C LYS A 151 -8.00 -8.59 13.12
N ARG A 152 -7.41 -9.75 13.39
CA ARG A 152 -7.09 -10.22 14.75
C ARG A 152 -6.17 -9.27 15.49
N ILE A 153 -5.10 -8.78 14.87
CA ILE A 153 -4.19 -7.81 15.49
C ILE A 153 -4.94 -6.53 15.87
N ARG A 154 -5.88 -6.07 15.04
CA ARG A 154 -6.66 -4.86 15.36
C ARG A 154 -7.68 -5.09 16.48
N THR A 155 -8.26 -6.29 16.59
CA THR A 155 -9.25 -6.60 17.63
C THR A 155 -8.61 -6.99 18.96
N GLU A 156 -7.47 -7.68 18.92
CA GLU A 156 -6.82 -8.28 20.09
C GLU A 156 -5.72 -7.37 20.68
N THR A 157 -5.36 -6.26 20.01
CA THR A 157 -4.28 -5.36 20.48
C THR A 157 -4.69 -3.88 20.45
N GLN A 158 -3.89 -3.05 21.12
CA GLN A 158 -4.08 -1.59 21.13
C GLN A 158 -3.82 -0.91 19.77
N ILE A 159 -3.31 -1.64 18.76
CA ILE A 159 -3.13 -1.10 17.41
C ILE A 159 -4.48 -0.70 16.80
N GLY A 160 -5.56 -1.39 17.13
CA GLY A 160 -6.90 -1.05 16.64
C GLY A 160 -7.68 -0.05 17.50
N SER A 161 -7.25 0.23 18.74
CA SER A 161 -8.02 1.03 19.70
C SER A 161 -7.97 2.54 19.43
N ARG A 162 -6.94 3.01 18.72
CA ARG A 162 -6.82 4.41 18.26
C ARG A 162 -6.19 4.47 16.86
N PRO A 163 -6.97 4.26 15.79
CA PRO A 163 -6.43 4.37 14.44
C PRO A 163 -5.95 5.81 14.20
N MET A 164 -4.63 5.97 14.06
CA MET A 164 -4.02 7.20 13.58
C MET A 164 -4.28 7.28 12.07
N SER A 165 -5.08 8.25 11.63
CA SER A 165 -5.32 8.51 10.20
C SER A 165 -4.42 9.64 9.69
N VAL A 166 -4.15 9.65 8.38
CA VAL A 166 -3.37 10.73 7.74
C VAL A 166 -4.02 12.08 8.00
N ALA A 167 -5.35 12.13 7.97
CA ALA A 167 -6.13 13.30 8.34
C ALA A 167 -5.86 13.77 9.78
N SER A 168 -5.93 12.86 10.77
CA SER A 168 -5.68 13.19 12.17
C SER A 168 -4.27 13.69 12.43
N ALA A 169 -3.28 13.08 11.77
CA ALA A 169 -1.87 13.44 11.86
C ALA A 169 -1.62 14.79 11.20
N GLY A 170 -2.19 15.04 10.02
CA GLY A 170 -2.09 16.32 9.32
C GLY A 170 -2.69 17.47 10.14
N VAL A 171 -3.86 17.27 10.73
CA VAL A 171 -4.49 18.27 11.61
C VAL A 171 -3.64 18.54 12.86
N LYS A 172 -3.12 17.49 13.50
CA LYS A 172 -2.22 17.65 14.65
C LYS A 172 -0.93 18.39 14.27
N GLN A 173 -0.38 18.12 13.09
CA GLN A 173 0.81 18.81 12.59
C GLN A 173 0.52 20.29 12.32
N ALA A 174 -0.63 20.60 11.71
CA ALA A 174 -1.06 21.98 11.49
C ALA A 174 -1.24 22.74 12.80
N GLU A 175 -1.84 22.11 13.81
CA GLU A 175 -2.00 22.68 15.16
C GLU A 175 -0.66 23.04 15.81
N VAL A 176 0.35 22.17 15.68
CA VAL A 176 1.70 22.45 16.19
C VAL A 176 2.36 23.60 15.42
N LEU A 177 2.28 23.60 14.08
CA LEU A 177 2.92 24.62 13.24
C LEU A 177 2.28 26.01 13.40
N LEU A 178 0.99 26.07 13.72
CA LEU A 178 0.22 27.31 13.84
C LEU A 178 0.02 27.75 15.31
N SER A 179 0.63 27.03 16.27
CA SER A 179 0.48 27.27 17.71
C SER A 179 -0.99 27.29 18.18
N GLY A 180 -1.79 26.36 17.66
CA GLY A 180 -3.23 26.28 17.87
C GLY A 180 -4.05 26.59 16.61
N LEU A 181 -5.31 26.12 16.60
CA LEU A 181 -6.22 26.30 15.46
C LEU A 181 -7.41 27.22 15.76
N GLU A 182 -7.56 27.68 17.00
CA GLU A 182 -8.72 28.42 17.50
C GLU A 182 -8.96 29.76 16.78
N ASN A 183 -7.92 30.36 16.19
CA ASN A 183 -8.00 31.63 15.46
C ASN A 183 -7.68 31.49 13.97
N GLN A 184 -7.66 30.27 13.45
CA GLN A 184 -7.25 29.99 12.08
C GLN A 184 -8.44 29.88 11.14
N ARG A 185 -8.29 30.39 9.93
CA ARG A 185 -9.22 30.18 8.81
C ARG A 185 -8.68 29.07 7.94
N ILE A 186 -9.41 27.97 7.82
CA ILE A 186 -8.93 26.77 7.14
C ILE A 186 -9.74 26.55 5.86
N MET A 187 -9.02 26.36 4.75
CA MET A 187 -9.59 25.93 3.47
C MET A 187 -9.25 24.46 3.23
N ILE A 188 -10.26 23.66 2.92
CA ILE A 188 -10.12 22.27 2.51
C ILE A 188 -10.41 22.19 1.02
N VAL A 189 -9.47 21.65 0.25
CA VAL A 189 -9.60 21.49 -1.20
C VAL A 189 -9.90 20.02 -1.51
N GLY A 190 -11.04 19.76 -2.15
CA GLY A 190 -11.52 18.43 -2.53
C GLY A 190 -12.53 17.80 -1.56
N ALA A 191 -13.36 16.89 -2.08
CA ALA A 191 -14.49 16.26 -1.38
C ALA A 191 -14.30 14.77 -1.05
N GLY A 192 -13.07 14.28 -0.99
CA GLY A 192 -12.78 12.85 -0.80
C GLY A 192 -12.98 12.38 0.65
N ALA A 193 -12.91 11.06 0.85
CA ALA A 193 -12.99 10.44 2.18
C ALA A 193 -11.94 11.01 3.17
N THR A 194 -10.74 11.35 2.68
CA THR A 194 -9.71 12.01 3.49
C THR A 194 -10.11 13.42 3.90
N SER A 195 -10.71 14.21 2.99
CA SER A 195 -11.21 15.56 3.30
C SER A 195 -12.28 15.50 4.38
N GLU A 196 -13.20 14.52 4.31
CA GLU A 196 -14.23 14.31 5.33
C GLU A 196 -13.62 14.01 6.71
N GLN A 197 -12.58 13.18 6.77
CA GLN A 197 -11.86 12.92 8.02
C GLN A 197 -11.15 14.18 8.54
N VAL A 198 -10.53 14.97 7.67
CA VAL A 198 -9.88 16.24 8.05
C VAL A 198 -10.89 17.19 8.67
N VAL A 199 -12.06 17.38 8.05
CA VAL A 199 -13.16 18.18 8.60
C VAL A 199 -13.53 17.70 10.00
N LYS A 200 -13.78 16.39 10.19
CA LYS A 200 -14.14 15.82 11.49
C LYS A 200 -13.10 16.14 12.56
N HIS A 201 -11.81 16.03 12.25
CA HIS A 201 -10.72 16.30 13.18
C HIS A 201 -10.53 17.79 13.49
N LEU A 202 -10.84 18.69 12.56
CA LEU A 202 -10.80 20.14 12.75
C LEU A 202 -12.00 20.62 13.58
N CYS A 203 -13.20 20.12 13.28
CA CYS A 203 -14.40 20.42 14.08
C CYS A 203 -14.23 19.98 15.54
N ALA A 204 -13.65 18.79 15.77
CA ALA A 204 -13.37 18.29 17.12
C ALA A 204 -12.37 19.16 17.92
N ARG A 205 -11.61 20.04 17.25
CA ARG A 205 -10.67 21.01 17.86
C ARG A 205 -11.23 22.43 17.94
N GLY A 206 -12.50 22.63 17.63
CA GLY A 206 -13.15 23.94 17.77
C GLY A 206 -12.69 25.00 16.76
N VAL A 207 -12.25 24.59 15.56
CA VAL A 207 -11.89 25.55 14.51
C VAL A 207 -13.11 26.40 14.14
N PRO A 208 -13.03 27.75 14.19
CA PRO A 208 -14.20 28.61 14.05
C PRO A 208 -14.64 28.81 12.61
N GLN A 209 -13.73 28.69 11.64
CA GLN A 209 -14.00 28.99 10.22
C GLN A 209 -13.38 27.93 9.30
N LEU A 210 -14.26 27.10 8.75
CA LEU A 210 -13.94 26.03 7.80
C LEU A 210 -14.59 26.33 6.46
N HIS A 211 -13.78 26.41 5.41
CA HIS A 211 -14.21 26.61 4.03
C HIS A 211 -13.88 25.36 3.23
N CYS A 212 -14.81 24.88 2.39
CA CYS A 212 -14.58 23.77 1.48
C CYS A 212 -14.62 24.29 0.04
N GLY A 213 -13.51 24.11 -0.69
CA GLY A 213 -13.40 24.37 -2.12
C GLY A 213 -13.42 23.04 -2.88
N PHE A 214 -14.27 22.95 -3.90
CA PHE A 214 -14.43 21.78 -4.75
C PHE A 214 -13.80 22.01 -6.12
#